data_AF-A0A960ES91-F1
#
_entry.id   AF-A0A960ES91-F1
#
_cell.length_a   1.000
_cell.length_b   1.000
_cell.length_c   1.000
_cell.angle_alpha   90.00
_cell.angle_beta   90.00
_cell.angle_gamma   90.00
#
_symmetry.space_group_name_H-M   'P 1'
#
loop_
_entity.id
_entity.type
_entity.pdbx_description
1 polymer ?
#
loop_
_entity_poly.entity_id
_entity_poly.type
_entity_poly.pdbx_seq_one_letter_code
_entity_poly.pdbx_strand_id
1 'polypeptide(L)'
;MIRAAGADGLQHMMAIDHENQRASVADVASDLRVLTSLRSRSAVRDRVLPAIDTHLPTEVLGDREGRFAALQELIDHSIAEMVDPAHKAAASELLGSGPLRWQPLTRRGPRAANAFQLGWDAYRRRRESTGASVLDETLAELAAAIDRSGGSAAPLEPVTIVETARTGTTPRTITLPPQLPQRRIGRIAAVVAAVAVLGAAALAVIVRSSGRSERSIPPAFCQEKVHKPGDVAQDASITLRRWSEPFKEAAKALPDSPCAGLIETQSGMVYQKLSGRTDDDLALLLAPTPPGRDVIVLNRLEYERLKLSTWDNDNPMQDLGLPIRRLPDRKDQVRMVQFARGDIVQLTQGDRPFVVTGAFLDFWVAHGGIDGTQLGRPISDRYERPGIGSTQDFLHGRIVTPYEVGMTVSKVVPYSAKDRKLPDDIVGNILVTPADNAFLITPDRKRHWIQHGDERTCVKQRYGAQVIQVPAVAVNQLEVGRVMKCQ
;
A
#
# COMPACT_ATOMS: atom_id res chain seq x y z
N MET A 1 -24.98 -63.40 26.34
CA MET A 1 -25.56 -62.65 25.21
C MET A 1 -25.65 -61.13 25.46
N ILE A 2 -24.77 -60.55 26.30
CA ILE A 2 -24.62 -59.10 26.45
C ILE A 2 -23.12 -58.81 26.48
N ARG A 3 -22.49 -58.74 25.30
CA ARG A 3 -21.10 -58.26 25.15
C ARG A 3 -20.69 -57.92 23.70
N ALA A 4 -21.59 -58.07 22.72
CA ALA A 4 -21.28 -57.83 21.31
C ALA A 4 -21.81 -56.50 20.74
N ALA A 5 -22.62 -55.72 21.49
CA ALA A 5 -23.24 -54.49 20.97
C ALA A 5 -22.46 -53.18 21.27
N GLY A 6 -21.28 -53.26 21.92
CA GLY A 6 -20.53 -52.08 22.35
C GLY A 6 -19.46 -51.58 21.37
N ALA A 7 -18.97 -52.43 20.47
CA ALA A 7 -17.88 -52.07 19.55
C ALA A 7 -18.39 -51.35 18.29
N ASP A 8 -19.52 -51.78 17.74
CA ASP A 8 -20.07 -51.21 16.50
C ASP A 8 -20.62 -49.79 16.71
N GLY A 9 -21.21 -49.50 17.89
CA GLY A 9 -21.72 -48.17 18.21
C GLY A 9 -20.61 -47.11 18.37
N LEU A 10 -19.45 -47.51 18.91
CA LEU A 10 -18.28 -46.63 19.05
C LEU A 10 -17.60 -46.36 17.71
N GLN A 11 -17.51 -47.36 16.83
CA GLN A 11 -17.01 -47.16 15.47
C GLN A 11 -17.93 -46.27 14.63
N HIS A 12 -19.25 -46.38 14.79
CA HIS A 12 -20.19 -45.52 14.07
C HIS A 12 -20.16 -44.07 14.57
N MET A 13 -20.01 -43.85 15.88
CA MET A 13 -19.90 -42.50 16.45
C MET A 13 -18.57 -41.82 16.05
N MET A 14 -17.45 -42.56 16.07
CA MET A 14 -16.16 -42.04 15.60
C MET A 14 -16.16 -41.74 14.08
N ALA A 15 -16.90 -42.51 13.28
CA ALA A 15 -17.03 -42.24 11.85
C ALA A 15 -17.80 -40.94 11.58
N ILE A 16 -18.88 -40.68 12.33
CA ILE A 16 -19.68 -39.45 12.22
C ILE A 16 -18.86 -38.22 12.66
N ASP A 17 -18.08 -38.33 13.74
CA ASP A 17 -17.20 -37.24 14.18
C ASP A 17 -16.10 -36.92 13.15
N HIS A 18 -15.50 -37.96 12.54
CA HIS A 18 -14.52 -37.77 11.46
C HIS A 18 -15.13 -37.16 10.20
N GLU A 19 -16.38 -37.48 9.87
CA GLU A 19 -17.07 -36.92 8.70
C GLU A 19 -17.46 -35.45 8.93
N ASN A 20 -17.97 -35.11 10.12
CA ASN A 20 -18.25 -33.74 10.52
C ASN A 20 -16.97 -32.87 10.57
N GLN A 21 -15.87 -33.43 11.08
CA GLN A 21 -14.59 -32.73 11.12
C GLN A 21 -14.02 -32.48 9.71
N ARG A 22 -14.20 -33.43 8.78
CA ARG A 22 -13.79 -33.22 7.37
C ARG A 22 -14.62 -32.15 6.66
N ALA A 23 -15.92 -32.07 6.94
CA ALA A 23 -16.77 -31.01 6.43
C ALA A 23 -16.32 -29.62 6.93
N SER A 24 -16.02 -29.51 8.24
CA SER A 24 -15.48 -28.29 8.85
C SER A 24 -14.21 -27.78 8.16
N VAL A 25 -13.21 -28.66 7.98
CA VAL A 25 -11.94 -28.29 7.33
C VAL A 25 -12.14 -27.82 5.88
N ALA A 26 -13.05 -28.46 5.14
CA ALA A 26 -13.33 -28.08 3.76
C ALA A 26 -13.98 -26.69 3.65
N ASP A 27 -14.90 -26.36 4.56
CA ASP A 27 -15.57 -25.06 4.62
C ASP A 27 -14.58 -23.95 5.02
N VAL A 28 -13.73 -24.18 6.03
CA VAL A 28 -12.66 -23.26 6.41
C VAL A 28 -11.68 -23.04 5.24
N ALA A 29 -11.28 -24.11 4.54
CA ALA A 29 -10.40 -23.99 3.36
C ALA A 29 -11.04 -23.18 2.22
N SER A 30 -12.37 -23.23 2.07
CA SER A 30 -13.12 -22.42 1.13
C SER A 30 -13.03 -20.92 1.48
N ASP A 31 -13.25 -20.57 2.75
CA ASP A 31 -13.12 -19.21 3.25
C ASP A 31 -11.68 -18.67 3.12
N LEU A 32 -10.68 -19.50 3.41
CA LEU A 32 -9.27 -19.15 3.19
C LEU A 32 -8.99 -18.87 1.71
N ARG A 33 -9.59 -19.64 0.78
CA ARG A 33 -9.47 -19.37 -0.66
C ARG A 33 -10.06 -18.01 -1.03
N VAL A 34 -11.22 -17.65 -0.47
CA VAL A 34 -11.79 -16.30 -0.64
C VAL A 34 -10.79 -15.25 -0.16
N LEU A 35 -10.21 -15.41 1.03
CA LEU A 35 -9.21 -14.49 1.58
C LEU A 35 -7.98 -14.31 0.69
N THR A 36 -7.46 -15.37 0.06
CA THR A 36 -6.31 -15.25 -0.85
C THR A 36 -6.57 -14.31 -2.04
N SER A 37 -7.83 -14.20 -2.47
CA SER A 37 -8.24 -13.38 -3.61
C SER A 37 -8.39 -11.89 -3.28
N LEU A 38 -8.56 -11.56 -1.99
CA LEU A 38 -8.74 -10.18 -1.53
C LEU A 38 -7.41 -9.43 -1.54
N ARG A 39 -7.49 -8.13 -1.86
CA ARG A 39 -6.31 -7.29 -2.17
C ARG A 39 -6.16 -6.06 -1.30
N SER A 40 -7.16 -5.74 -0.48
CA SER A 40 -7.11 -4.59 0.41
C SER A 40 -7.49 -4.98 1.82
N ARG A 41 -6.94 -4.23 2.77
CA ARG A 41 -7.27 -4.36 4.19
C ARG A 41 -8.76 -4.17 4.44
N SER A 42 -9.39 -3.18 3.79
CA SER A 42 -10.83 -2.94 3.90
C SER A 42 -11.66 -4.11 3.39
N ALA A 43 -11.28 -4.71 2.25
CA ALA A 43 -12.00 -5.86 1.69
C ALA A 43 -11.94 -7.08 2.61
N VAL A 44 -10.81 -7.33 3.27
CA VAL A 44 -10.68 -8.41 4.27
C VAL A 44 -11.50 -8.07 5.52
N ARG A 45 -11.37 -6.85 6.05
CA ARG A 45 -12.09 -6.39 7.24
C ARG A 45 -13.60 -6.48 7.10
N ASP A 46 -14.12 -6.14 5.93
CA ASP A 46 -15.56 -6.07 5.68
C ASP A 46 -16.12 -7.42 5.16
N ARG A 47 -15.30 -8.45 4.96
CA ARG A 47 -15.71 -9.76 4.46
C ARG A 47 -16.14 -10.71 5.57
N VAL A 48 -17.40 -11.13 5.57
CA VAL A 48 -17.88 -12.25 6.40
C VAL A 48 -17.33 -13.57 5.86
N LEU A 49 -16.83 -14.42 6.76
CA LEU A 49 -16.22 -15.71 6.47
C LEU A 49 -16.88 -16.73 7.39
N PRO A 50 -18.04 -17.30 7.00
CA PRO A 50 -18.92 -18.02 7.92
C PRO A 50 -18.24 -19.16 8.67
N ALA A 51 -17.31 -19.88 8.04
CA ALA A 51 -16.62 -21.01 8.65
C ALA A 51 -15.44 -20.54 9.52
N ILE A 52 -14.71 -19.49 9.14
CA ILE A 52 -13.62 -18.97 9.99
C ILE A 52 -14.18 -18.17 11.19
N ASP A 53 -15.28 -17.44 11.00
CA ASP A 53 -15.89 -16.60 12.02
C ASP A 53 -16.39 -17.44 13.22
N THR A 54 -16.64 -18.75 13.08
CA THR A 54 -16.96 -19.65 14.22
C THR A 54 -15.78 -19.91 15.15
N HIS A 55 -14.55 -19.64 14.70
CA HIS A 55 -13.33 -19.76 15.51
C HIS A 55 -12.94 -18.44 16.17
N LEU A 56 -13.67 -17.35 15.90
CA LEU A 56 -13.41 -16.05 16.49
C LEU A 56 -14.21 -15.86 17.79
N PRO A 57 -13.69 -15.09 18.77
CA PRO A 57 -14.44 -14.76 19.97
C PRO A 57 -15.75 -14.03 19.64
N THR A 58 -16.86 -14.44 20.25
CA THR A 58 -18.19 -13.89 19.95
C THR A 58 -18.30 -12.37 20.19
N GLU A 59 -17.52 -11.85 21.14
CA GLU A 59 -17.47 -10.44 21.51
C GLU A 59 -16.88 -9.54 20.41
N VAL A 60 -16.07 -10.09 19.49
CA VAL A 60 -15.47 -9.30 18.41
C VAL A 60 -16.32 -9.30 17.13
N LEU A 61 -17.29 -10.21 16.98
CA LEU A 61 -18.06 -10.37 15.75
C LEU A 61 -18.92 -9.14 15.39
N GLY A 62 -19.32 -8.35 16.40
CA GLY A 62 -20.08 -7.12 16.22
C GLY A 62 -19.24 -5.89 15.83
N ASP A 63 -17.91 -5.95 15.99
CA ASP A 63 -16.99 -4.87 15.64
C ASP A 63 -16.12 -5.24 14.44
N ARG A 64 -16.19 -4.44 13.37
CA ARG A 64 -15.44 -4.73 12.13
C ARG A 64 -13.93 -4.74 12.34
N GLU A 65 -13.41 -3.80 13.13
CA GLU A 65 -11.97 -3.73 13.37
C GLU A 65 -11.51 -4.80 14.37
N GLY A 66 -12.29 -5.04 15.44
CA GLY A 66 -12.08 -6.14 16.37
C GLY A 66 -12.06 -7.50 15.68
N ARG A 67 -13.07 -7.81 14.85
CA ARG A 67 -13.13 -9.06 14.07
C ARG A 67 -11.95 -9.21 13.14
N PHE A 68 -11.55 -8.13 12.45
CA PHE A 68 -10.37 -8.17 11.58
C PHE A 68 -9.09 -8.46 12.36
N ALA A 69 -8.89 -7.83 13.52
CA ALA A 69 -7.71 -8.07 14.35
C ALA A 69 -7.66 -9.53 14.83
N ALA A 70 -8.78 -10.05 15.35
CA ALA A 70 -8.89 -11.45 15.77
C ALA A 70 -8.67 -12.43 14.62
N LEU A 71 -9.19 -12.12 13.42
CA LEU A 71 -8.96 -12.92 12.21
C LEU A 71 -7.47 -12.97 11.83
N GLN A 72 -6.75 -11.84 11.91
CA GLN A 72 -5.31 -11.80 11.63
C GLN A 72 -4.52 -12.64 12.64
N GLU A 73 -4.83 -12.47 13.92
CA GLU A 73 -4.18 -13.20 15.00
C GLU A 73 -4.40 -14.71 14.89
N LEU A 74 -5.65 -15.14 14.62
CA LEU A 74 -5.99 -16.54 14.39
C LEU A 74 -5.18 -17.13 13.22
N ILE A 75 -5.11 -16.41 12.09
CA ILE A 75 -4.38 -16.87 10.90
C ILE A 75 -2.89 -16.96 11.20
N ASP A 76 -2.27 -15.93 11.78
CA ASP A 76 -0.83 -15.92 12.07
C ASP A 76 -0.44 -17.00 13.08
N HIS A 77 -1.25 -17.18 14.13
CA HIS A 77 -1.06 -18.23 15.11
C HIS A 77 -1.17 -19.61 14.44
N SER A 78 -2.20 -19.85 13.64
CA SER A 78 -2.40 -21.13 12.95
C SER A 78 -1.28 -21.41 11.93
N ILE A 79 -0.76 -20.39 11.23
CA ILE A 79 0.43 -20.52 10.37
C ILE A 79 1.65 -20.91 11.20
N ALA A 80 1.82 -20.36 12.40
CA ALA A 80 2.94 -20.70 13.27
C ALA A 80 2.90 -22.18 13.71
N GLU A 81 1.70 -22.76 13.86
CA GLU A 81 1.46 -24.17 14.24
C GLU A 81 1.46 -25.17 13.07
N MET A 82 1.57 -24.71 11.81
CA MET A 82 1.70 -25.62 10.66
C MET A 82 2.99 -26.44 10.78
N VAL A 83 2.87 -27.73 10.47
CA VAL A 83 3.94 -28.72 10.68
C VAL A 83 4.90 -28.71 9.51
N ASP A 84 4.37 -28.67 8.28
CA ASP A 84 5.20 -28.67 7.10
C ASP A 84 5.80 -27.27 6.84
N PRO A 85 7.13 -27.14 6.77
CA PRO A 85 7.78 -25.85 6.61
C PRO A 85 7.51 -25.19 5.25
N ALA A 86 7.28 -25.97 4.19
CA ALA A 86 6.96 -25.44 2.86
C ALA A 86 5.53 -24.91 2.81
N HIS A 87 4.56 -25.64 3.36
CA HIS A 87 3.19 -25.15 3.49
C HIS A 87 3.12 -23.93 4.41
N LYS A 88 3.84 -23.92 5.53
CA LYS A 88 3.96 -22.75 6.43
C LYS A 88 4.52 -21.51 5.72
N ALA A 89 5.61 -21.67 4.98
CA ALA A 89 6.20 -20.57 4.19
C ALA A 89 5.22 -20.06 3.12
N ALA A 90 4.55 -20.97 2.40
CA ALA A 90 3.57 -20.61 1.39
C ALA A 90 2.34 -19.90 1.98
N ALA A 91 1.81 -20.39 3.12
CA ALA A 91 0.70 -19.77 3.83
C ALA A 91 1.07 -18.38 4.38
N SER A 92 2.31 -18.19 4.84
CA SER A 92 2.82 -16.89 5.28
C SER A 92 2.82 -15.85 4.16
N GLU A 93 3.26 -16.22 2.95
CA GLU A 93 3.23 -15.35 1.77
C GLU A 93 1.81 -15.05 1.28
N LEU A 94 0.89 -16.01 1.40
CA LEU A 94 -0.49 -15.87 0.93
C LEU A 94 -1.39 -15.11 1.91
N LEU A 95 -1.30 -15.41 3.21
CA LEU A 95 -2.32 -15.03 4.19
C LEU A 95 -1.77 -14.44 5.50
N GLY A 96 -0.46 -14.53 5.78
CA GLY A 96 0.11 -13.96 7.01
C GLY A 96 -0.03 -12.43 7.08
N SER A 97 0.04 -11.83 8.26
CA SER A 97 -0.14 -10.37 8.47
C SER A 97 1.00 -9.49 7.95
N GLY A 98 2.05 -10.08 7.38
CA GLY A 98 3.21 -9.35 6.87
C GLY A 98 2.87 -8.33 5.78
N PRO A 99 3.76 -7.33 5.54
CA PRO A 99 3.53 -6.25 4.57
C PRO A 99 3.35 -6.76 3.13
N LEU A 100 3.75 -8.00 2.86
CA LEU A 100 3.62 -8.65 1.56
C LEU A 100 2.20 -9.15 1.27
N ARG A 101 1.36 -9.37 2.29
CA ARG A 101 -0.01 -9.89 2.17
C ARG A 101 -0.88 -9.07 1.22
N TRP A 102 -0.68 -7.76 1.20
CA TRP A 102 -1.48 -6.83 0.43
C TRP A 102 -1.04 -6.72 -1.03
N GLN A 103 0.01 -7.43 -1.43
CA GLN A 103 0.41 -7.50 -2.83
C GLN A 103 -0.60 -8.29 -3.67
N PRO A 104 -0.67 -8.05 -5.00
CA PRO A 104 -1.48 -8.86 -5.88
C PRO A 104 -1.11 -10.34 -5.81
N LEU A 105 -2.10 -11.23 -6.01
CA LEU A 105 -1.87 -12.69 -6.05
C LEU A 105 -0.86 -13.08 -7.14
N THR A 106 -0.73 -12.29 -8.21
CA THR A 106 0.30 -12.47 -9.24
C THR A 106 1.73 -12.27 -8.74
N ARG A 107 1.93 -11.63 -7.58
CA ARG A 107 3.23 -11.48 -6.92
C ARG A 107 3.41 -12.42 -5.72
N ARG A 108 2.36 -12.59 -4.90
CA ARG A 108 2.38 -13.52 -3.75
C ARG A 108 2.42 -14.98 -4.21
N GLY A 109 1.65 -15.31 -5.23
CA GLY A 109 1.50 -16.67 -5.76
C GLY A 109 2.84 -17.31 -6.15
N PRO A 110 3.67 -16.67 -7.00
CA PRO A 110 5.00 -17.19 -7.32
C PRO A 110 5.92 -17.36 -6.10
N ARG A 111 5.82 -16.50 -5.08
CA ARG A 111 6.63 -16.62 -3.86
C ARG A 111 6.19 -17.79 -3.00
N ALA A 112 4.88 -17.96 -2.84
CA ALA A 112 4.31 -19.11 -2.17
C ALA A 112 4.69 -20.42 -2.89
N ALA A 113 4.59 -20.43 -4.23
CA ALA A 113 4.98 -21.58 -5.05
C ALA A 113 6.49 -21.91 -4.94
N ASN A 114 7.34 -20.90 -4.72
CA ASN A 114 8.78 -21.08 -4.55
C ASN A 114 9.14 -21.90 -3.31
N ALA A 115 8.28 -21.95 -2.27
CA ALA A 115 8.46 -22.83 -1.12
C ALA A 115 8.51 -24.32 -1.53
N PHE A 116 7.86 -24.67 -2.64
CA PHE A 116 7.84 -26.01 -3.24
C PHE A 116 8.76 -26.14 -4.45
N GLN A 117 9.54 -25.10 -4.78
CA GLN A 117 10.35 -25.02 -6.01
C GLN A 117 9.50 -25.17 -7.28
N LEU A 118 8.25 -24.69 -7.24
CA LEU A 118 7.31 -24.75 -8.35
C LEU A 118 7.04 -23.35 -8.94
N GLY A 119 6.65 -23.33 -10.21
CA GLY A 119 6.01 -22.16 -10.81
C GLY A 119 4.58 -21.99 -10.28
N TRP A 120 4.07 -20.75 -10.29
CA TRP A 120 2.71 -20.44 -9.81
C TRP A 120 1.62 -21.29 -10.47
N ASP A 121 1.73 -21.51 -11.79
CA ASP A 121 0.77 -22.34 -12.52
C ASP A 121 0.82 -23.81 -12.11
N ALA A 122 2.01 -24.37 -11.81
CA ALA A 122 2.13 -25.74 -11.33
C ALA A 122 1.56 -25.87 -9.90
N TYR A 123 1.80 -24.89 -9.05
CA TYR A 123 1.31 -24.86 -7.67
C TYR A 123 -0.22 -24.83 -7.56
N ARG A 124 -0.91 -24.11 -8.47
CA ARG A 124 -2.38 -24.03 -8.52
C ARG A 124 -3.06 -25.06 -9.42
N ARG A 125 -2.30 -25.81 -10.22
CA ARG A 125 -2.86 -26.81 -11.14
C ARG A 125 -3.27 -28.04 -10.34
N ARG A 126 -4.51 -28.49 -10.54
CA ARG A 126 -4.99 -29.76 -9.99
C ARG A 126 -4.20 -30.91 -10.62
N ARG A 127 -3.67 -31.80 -9.79
CA ARG A 127 -2.99 -33.01 -10.25
C ARG A 127 -4.02 -34.07 -10.60
N GLU A 128 -3.80 -34.79 -11.68
CA GLU A 128 -4.71 -35.85 -12.15
C GLU A 128 -4.84 -36.99 -11.15
N SER A 129 -3.79 -37.26 -10.37
CA SER A 129 -3.76 -38.35 -9.39
C SER A 129 -4.60 -38.09 -8.14
N THR A 130 -4.66 -36.85 -7.65
CA THR A 130 -5.34 -36.52 -6.38
C THR A 130 -6.54 -35.60 -6.54
N GLY A 131 -6.72 -34.96 -7.70
CA GLY A 131 -7.74 -33.94 -7.93
C GLY A 131 -7.50 -32.61 -7.20
N ALA A 132 -6.49 -32.54 -6.32
CA ALA A 132 -6.08 -31.37 -5.55
C ALA A 132 -4.79 -30.75 -6.12
N SER A 133 -4.69 -29.43 -6.07
CA SER A 133 -3.44 -28.70 -6.29
C SER A 133 -2.62 -28.57 -5.01
N VAL A 134 -1.34 -28.18 -5.12
CA VAL A 134 -0.50 -27.90 -3.93
C VAL A 134 -1.04 -26.70 -3.16
N LEU A 135 -1.63 -25.71 -3.86
CA LEU A 135 -2.37 -24.63 -3.20
C LEU A 135 -3.51 -25.16 -2.34
N ASP A 136 -4.28 -26.14 -2.85
CA ASP A 136 -5.40 -26.72 -2.11
C ASP A 136 -4.91 -27.45 -0.85
N GLU A 137 -3.77 -28.13 -0.94
CA GLU A 137 -3.10 -28.79 0.19
C GLU A 137 -2.64 -27.78 1.25
N THR A 138 -2.00 -26.67 0.84
CA THR A 138 -1.60 -25.59 1.76
C THR A 138 -2.79 -24.99 2.50
N LEU A 139 -3.90 -24.75 1.78
CA LEU A 139 -5.12 -24.21 2.41
C LEU A 139 -5.79 -25.23 3.33
N ALA A 140 -5.77 -26.51 2.98
CA ALA A 140 -6.29 -27.59 3.82
C ALA A 140 -5.45 -27.77 5.10
N GLU A 141 -4.12 -27.69 5.01
CA GLU A 141 -3.26 -27.76 6.20
C GLU A 141 -3.49 -26.57 7.13
N LEU A 142 -3.62 -25.35 6.58
CA LEU A 142 -3.94 -24.17 7.38
C LEU A 142 -5.33 -24.25 8.01
N ALA A 143 -6.34 -24.74 7.27
CA ALA A 143 -7.67 -24.98 7.82
C ALA A 143 -7.63 -25.97 8.99
N ALA A 144 -6.89 -27.07 8.83
CA ALA A 144 -6.69 -28.03 9.92
C ALA A 144 -5.95 -27.43 11.13
N ALA A 145 -5.06 -26.46 10.91
CA ALA A 145 -4.40 -25.73 11.99
C ALA A 145 -5.37 -24.78 12.73
N ILE A 146 -6.26 -24.09 12.01
CA ILE A 146 -7.34 -23.27 12.58
C ILE A 146 -8.30 -24.12 13.43
N ASP A 147 -8.67 -25.30 12.96
CA ASP A 147 -9.53 -26.22 13.72
C ASP A 147 -8.85 -26.67 15.03
N ARG A 148 -7.54 -26.93 15.01
CA ARG A 148 -6.77 -27.30 16.22
C ARG A 148 -6.67 -26.14 17.20
N SER A 149 -6.39 -24.93 16.72
CA SER A 149 -6.22 -23.75 17.57
C SER A 149 -7.55 -23.28 18.16
N GLY A 150 -8.65 -23.32 17.38
CA GLY A 150 -10.00 -22.98 17.85
C GLY A 150 -10.56 -23.94 18.90
N GLY A 151 -10.10 -25.21 18.93
CA GLY A 151 -10.47 -26.19 19.97
C GLY A 151 -9.71 -26.01 21.30
N SER A 152 -8.65 -25.20 21.32
CA SER A 152 -7.77 -25.02 22.47
C SER A 152 -7.90 -23.62 23.08
N ALA A 153 -9.12 -23.16 23.32
CA ALA A 153 -9.36 -22.07 24.27
C ALA A 153 -9.17 -22.59 25.72
N ALA A 154 -7.95 -22.99 26.06
CA ALA A 154 -7.57 -23.14 27.47
C ALA A 154 -7.64 -21.73 28.10
N PRO A 155 -8.34 -21.56 29.23
CA PRO A 155 -8.42 -20.27 29.89
C PRO A 155 -6.99 -19.83 30.22
N LEU A 156 -6.64 -18.60 29.82
CA LEU A 156 -5.33 -17.98 30.10
C LEU A 156 -4.95 -18.23 31.57
N GLU A 157 -3.93 -19.07 31.80
CA GLU A 157 -3.47 -19.35 33.16
C GLU A 157 -2.94 -18.06 33.81
N PRO A 158 -3.22 -17.82 35.10
CA PRO A 158 -2.74 -16.63 35.80
C PRO A 158 -1.20 -16.60 35.81
N VAL A 159 -0.64 -15.48 35.36
CA VAL A 159 0.81 -15.24 35.42
C VAL A 159 1.21 -15.11 36.88
N THR A 160 2.00 -16.07 37.36
CA THR A 160 2.60 -16.03 38.70
C THR A 160 3.97 -15.39 38.60
N ILE A 161 4.12 -14.19 39.17
CA ILE A 161 5.42 -13.51 39.24
C ILE A 161 6.03 -13.84 40.60
N VAL A 162 7.16 -14.55 40.60
CA VAL A 162 7.96 -14.79 41.81
C VAL A 162 9.07 -13.75 41.84
N GLU A 163 8.93 -12.76 42.72
CA GLU A 163 9.94 -11.73 42.91
C GLU A 163 11.06 -12.26 43.82
N THR A 164 12.22 -12.58 43.25
CA THR A 164 13.43 -12.91 44.03
C THR A 164 14.03 -11.64 44.61
N ALA A 165 13.82 -11.41 45.91
CA ALA A 165 14.49 -10.35 46.65
C ALA A 165 16.00 -10.65 46.78
N ARG A 166 16.85 -9.66 46.47
CA ARG A 166 18.24 -9.65 46.95
C ARG A 166 18.22 -9.31 48.43
N THR A 167 18.86 -10.19 49.21
CA THR A 167 19.16 -10.11 50.65
C THR A 167 17.97 -10.10 51.62
N GLY A 168 17.71 -11.27 52.23
CA GLY A 168 17.32 -11.35 53.65
C GLY A 168 15.84 -11.42 54.02
N THR A 169 14.90 -11.49 53.07
CA THR A 169 13.46 -11.60 53.39
C THR A 169 12.76 -12.64 52.52
N THR A 170 11.83 -13.39 53.12
CA THR A 170 11.06 -14.49 52.52
C THR A 170 10.30 -14.04 51.25
N PRO A 171 10.37 -14.81 50.14
CA PRO A 171 9.70 -14.46 48.90
C PRO A 171 8.18 -14.45 49.06
N ARG A 172 7.52 -13.47 48.43
CA ARG A 172 6.05 -13.33 48.40
C ARG A 172 5.55 -13.66 46.99
N THR A 173 4.62 -14.61 46.89
CA THR A 173 3.93 -14.93 45.64
C THR A 173 2.74 -13.97 45.48
N ILE A 174 2.70 -13.22 44.38
CA ILE A 174 1.55 -12.38 44.01
C ILE A 174 0.88 -13.01 42.79
N THR A 175 -0.39 -13.38 42.93
CA THR A 175 -1.23 -13.87 41.83
C THR A 175 -2.09 -12.72 41.33
N LEU A 176 -1.92 -12.33 40.08
CA LEU A 176 -2.72 -11.28 39.44
C LEU A 176 -3.84 -11.92 38.61
N PRO A 177 -5.08 -11.38 38.63
CA PRO A 177 -6.13 -11.84 37.73
C PRO A 177 -5.83 -11.43 36.28
N PRO A 178 -6.37 -12.17 35.28
CA PRO A 178 -6.15 -11.86 33.87
C PRO A 178 -6.67 -10.45 33.53
N GLN A 179 -5.79 -9.59 33.03
CA GLN A 179 -6.10 -8.20 32.71
C GLN A 179 -6.73 -8.11 31.30
N LEU A 180 -7.92 -7.53 31.21
CA LEU A 180 -8.52 -7.09 29.94
C LEU A 180 -7.71 -5.90 29.37
N PRO A 181 -7.61 -5.75 28.04
CA PRO A 181 -6.82 -4.69 27.42
C PRO A 181 -7.46 -3.32 27.68
N GLN A 182 -6.78 -2.49 28.49
CA GLN A 182 -7.24 -1.14 28.81
C GLN A 182 -7.05 -0.20 27.62
N ARG A 183 -8.19 0.24 27.05
CA ARG A 183 -8.32 1.40 26.17
C ARG A 183 -7.83 2.67 26.87
N ARG A 184 -6.96 3.43 26.19
CA ARG A 184 -6.62 4.81 26.56
C ARG A 184 -7.83 5.73 26.33
N ILE A 185 -8.41 6.25 27.41
CA ILE A 185 -9.25 7.46 27.42
C ILE A 185 -8.71 8.40 28.52
N GLY A 186 -8.41 9.65 28.14
CA GLY A 186 -8.71 10.83 28.97
C GLY A 186 -7.66 11.37 29.96
N ARG A 187 -6.83 12.32 29.50
CA ARG A 187 -6.67 13.70 30.03
C ARG A 187 -7.33 14.07 31.39
N ILE A 188 -6.53 14.55 32.37
CA ILE A 188 -6.52 15.91 33.00
C ILE A 188 -6.05 15.92 34.48
N ALA A 189 -5.07 16.81 34.74
CA ALA A 189 -4.73 17.60 35.93
C ALA A 189 -4.77 16.99 37.35
N ALA A 190 -3.59 16.99 38.02
CA ALA A 190 -3.38 17.56 39.36
C ALA A 190 -1.92 17.44 39.83
N VAL A 191 -0.98 18.24 39.30
CA VAL A 191 0.23 18.65 40.05
C VAL A 191 0.63 20.07 39.59
N VAL A 192 -0.22 21.04 39.91
CA VAL A 192 0.14 22.46 39.94
C VAL A 192 0.20 22.84 41.42
N ALA A 193 1.37 22.68 42.03
CA ALA A 193 1.81 23.32 43.27
C ALA A 193 3.07 22.61 43.82
N ALA A 194 4.24 22.74 43.17
CA ALA A 194 5.52 22.38 43.81
C ALA A 194 6.80 22.84 43.08
N VAL A 195 6.78 23.24 41.80
CA VAL A 195 8.05 23.45 41.04
C VAL A 195 8.30 24.92 40.62
N ALA A 196 7.45 25.86 41.02
CA ALA A 196 7.57 27.26 40.61
C ALA A 196 8.54 28.14 41.46
N VAL A 197 9.33 27.58 42.39
CA VAL A 197 10.16 28.40 43.31
C VAL A 197 11.66 28.08 43.29
N LEU A 198 12.15 27.10 42.52
CA LEU A 198 13.59 26.73 42.52
C LEU A 198 14.32 26.83 41.16
N GLY A 199 13.66 27.33 40.10
CA GLY A 199 14.25 27.40 38.75
C GLY A 199 14.76 28.76 38.29
N ALA A 200 14.69 29.81 39.12
CA ALA A 200 15.03 31.19 38.71
C ALA A 200 16.43 31.66 39.15
N ALA A 201 17.19 30.86 39.90
CA ALA A 201 18.52 31.24 40.40
C ALA A 201 19.71 30.58 39.67
N ALA A 202 19.46 29.66 38.74
CA ALA A 202 20.52 28.95 37.99
C ALA A 202 20.83 29.54 36.60
N LEU A 203 20.17 30.64 36.20
CA LEU A 203 20.33 31.24 34.86
C LEU A 203 21.30 32.43 34.78
N ALA A 204 21.99 32.78 35.88
CA ALA A 204 22.86 33.96 35.93
C ALA A 204 24.38 33.69 36.00
N VAL A 205 24.84 32.43 36.03
CA VAL A 205 26.27 32.10 36.28
C VAL A 205 26.97 31.33 35.14
N ILE A 206 26.30 31.02 34.02
CA ILE A 206 26.95 30.46 32.82
C ILE A 206 26.86 31.45 31.66
N VAL A 207 27.38 32.66 31.88
CA VAL A 207 27.74 33.62 30.80
C VAL A 207 29.16 34.10 31.06
N ARG A 208 30.13 33.20 30.92
CA ARG A 208 31.55 33.53 30.67
C ARG A 208 32.38 32.26 30.49
N SER A 209 32.45 31.76 29.26
CA SER A 209 33.72 31.38 28.61
C SER A 209 33.47 30.58 27.32
N SER A 210 34.26 30.94 26.30
CA SER A 210 34.59 30.19 25.08
C SER A 210 33.56 30.01 23.96
N GLY A 211 33.78 30.75 22.87
CA GLY A 211 33.63 30.22 21.50
C GLY A 211 32.38 30.64 20.74
N ARG A 212 32.40 31.84 20.13
CA ARG A 212 31.51 32.22 19.02
C ARG A 212 31.61 31.19 17.89
N SER A 213 30.66 30.27 17.83
CA SER A 213 30.12 29.81 16.55
C SER A 213 28.90 30.68 16.32
N GLU A 214 28.92 31.51 15.28
CA GLU A 214 27.73 32.20 14.79
C GLU A 214 26.68 31.14 14.45
N ARG A 215 25.82 30.82 15.42
CA ARG A 215 24.56 30.13 15.13
C ARG A 215 23.71 31.12 14.36
N SER A 216 23.84 31.09 13.03
CA SER A 216 22.87 31.67 12.11
C SER A 216 21.50 31.19 12.56
N ILE A 217 20.67 32.11 13.06
CA ILE A 217 19.28 31.81 13.38
C ILE A 217 18.66 31.31 12.06
N PRO A 218 18.19 30.05 11.98
CA PRO A 218 17.58 29.57 10.76
C PRO A 218 16.40 30.48 10.44
N PRO A 219 16.20 30.85 9.17
CA PRO A 219 15.15 31.78 8.80
C PRO A 219 13.78 31.20 9.20
N ALA A 220 12.82 32.08 9.50
CA ALA A 220 11.54 31.73 10.12
C ALA A 220 10.70 30.68 9.37
N PHE A 221 11.00 30.41 8.10
CA PHE A 221 10.34 29.39 7.29
C PHE A 221 10.88 27.95 7.53
N CYS A 222 11.90 27.76 8.36
CA CYS A 222 12.49 26.44 8.64
C CYS A 222 12.00 25.79 9.94
N GLN A 223 10.87 26.26 10.50
CA GLN A 223 10.43 25.87 11.84
C GLN A 223 10.08 24.38 12.01
N GLU A 224 9.66 23.69 10.94
CA GLU A 224 9.43 22.22 10.99
C GLU A 224 10.67 21.39 10.65
N LYS A 225 11.64 21.95 9.93
CA LYS A 225 12.81 21.24 9.41
C LYS A 225 14.06 22.07 9.60
N VAL A 226 14.71 21.90 10.75
CA VAL A 226 15.87 22.68 11.20
C VAL A 226 17.21 22.19 10.65
N HIS A 227 17.22 21.10 9.88
CA HIS A 227 18.43 20.49 9.36
C HIS A 227 18.80 21.03 7.97
N LYS A 228 20.03 20.79 7.55
CA LYS A 228 20.55 21.11 6.22
C LYS A 228 20.53 19.87 5.32
N PRO A 229 20.49 20.04 3.99
CA PRO A 229 20.73 18.94 3.07
C PRO A 229 22.02 18.18 3.45
N GLY A 230 21.96 16.85 3.49
CA GLY A 230 23.07 16.00 3.95
C GLY A 230 23.08 15.64 5.44
N ASP A 231 22.33 16.36 6.29
CA ASP A 231 22.33 16.08 7.72
C ASP A 231 21.73 14.70 8.05
N VAL A 232 22.39 13.99 8.96
CA VAL A 232 22.02 12.65 9.44
C VAL A 232 21.83 12.68 10.95
N ALA A 233 21.04 11.75 11.50
CA ALA A 233 20.90 11.60 12.94
C ALA A 233 22.26 11.33 13.63
N GLN A 234 22.40 11.77 14.88
CA GLN A 234 23.68 11.61 15.63
C GLN A 234 24.08 10.15 15.82
N ASP A 235 23.11 9.25 15.88
CA ASP A 235 23.22 7.80 16.02
C ASP A 235 23.13 7.05 14.67
N ALA A 236 23.09 7.78 13.55
CA ALA A 236 22.99 7.18 12.22
C ALA A 236 24.16 6.24 11.92
N SER A 237 23.86 5.13 11.24
CA SER A 237 24.83 4.12 10.81
C SER A 237 25.90 4.70 9.87
N ILE A 238 27.07 4.06 9.82
CA ILE A 238 28.16 4.44 8.90
C ILE A 238 27.67 4.44 7.44
N THR A 239 26.82 3.48 7.06
CA THR A 239 26.24 3.40 5.72
C THR A 239 25.38 4.62 5.39
N LEU A 240 24.58 5.10 6.35
CA LEU A 240 23.74 6.28 6.15
C LEU A 240 24.57 7.57 6.08
N ARG A 241 25.61 7.69 6.90
CA ARG A 241 26.55 8.83 6.88
C ARG A 241 27.24 9.03 5.54
N ARG A 242 27.50 7.94 4.79
CA ARG A 242 28.11 8.02 3.44
C ARG A 242 27.25 8.80 2.44
N TRP A 243 25.96 9.01 2.71
CA TRP A 243 25.06 9.78 1.85
C TRP A 243 25.07 11.28 2.13
N SER A 244 25.70 11.75 3.21
CA SER A 244 25.75 13.17 3.55
C SER A 244 26.28 14.04 2.41
N GLU A 245 27.48 13.73 1.88
CA GLU A 245 28.08 14.54 0.81
C GLU A 245 27.33 14.44 -0.53
N PRO A 246 26.93 13.25 -1.03
CA PRO A 246 26.11 13.17 -2.23
C PRO A 246 24.80 13.99 -2.15
N PHE A 247 24.13 14.00 -1.00
CA PHE A 247 22.90 14.77 -0.80
C PHE A 247 23.17 16.28 -0.76
N LYS A 248 24.27 16.72 -0.13
CA LYS A 248 24.71 18.14 -0.18
C LYS A 248 24.99 18.59 -1.60
N GLU A 249 25.72 17.78 -2.37
CA GLU A 249 26.07 18.13 -3.75
C GLU A 249 24.82 18.22 -4.63
N ALA A 250 23.90 17.26 -4.55
CA ALA A 250 22.66 17.30 -5.32
C ALA A 250 21.76 18.49 -4.93
N ALA A 251 21.77 18.89 -3.66
CA ALA A 251 21.00 20.05 -3.20
C ALA A 251 21.49 21.38 -3.79
N LYS A 252 22.75 21.49 -4.25
CA LYS A 252 23.27 22.71 -4.89
C LYS A 252 22.55 23.04 -6.21
N ALA A 253 21.95 22.04 -6.85
CA ALA A 253 21.16 22.23 -8.06
C ALA A 253 19.76 22.84 -7.79
N LEU A 254 19.37 22.95 -6.52
CA LEU A 254 18.07 23.51 -6.14
C LEU A 254 18.19 25.01 -5.82
N PRO A 255 17.30 25.85 -6.37
CA PRO A 255 17.23 27.25 -5.96
C PRO A 255 16.72 27.33 -4.51
N ASP A 256 17.44 28.07 -3.67
CA ASP A 256 16.97 28.58 -2.37
C ASP A 256 16.34 27.55 -1.39
N SER A 257 16.85 26.31 -1.32
CA SER A 257 16.38 25.29 -0.36
C SER A 257 17.34 25.12 0.84
N PRO A 258 17.31 26.00 1.86
CA PRO A 258 18.25 25.93 2.98
C PRO A 258 17.90 24.86 4.01
N CYS A 259 16.70 24.27 3.95
CA CYS A 259 16.13 23.50 5.05
C CYS A 259 15.63 22.13 4.62
N ALA A 260 15.94 21.13 5.44
CA ALA A 260 15.74 19.73 5.17
C ALA A 260 15.41 18.97 6.45
N GLY A 261 14.81 17.79 6.29
CA GLY A 261 14.72 16.79 7.35
C GLY A 261 16.06 16.07 7.50
N LEU A 262 16.14 15.12 8.42
CA LEU A 262 17.25 14.18 8.45
C LEU A 262 17.19 13.25 7.23
N ILE A 263 18.34 12.75 6.79
CA ILE A 263 18.37 11.63 5.85
C ILE A 263 17.79 10.40 6.54
N GLU A 264 16.84 9.75 5.87
CA GLU A 264 16.10 8.58 6.33
C GLU A 264 16.29 7.41 5.35
N THR A 265 16.03 6.19 5.83
CA THR A 265 16.02 4.98 4.99
C THR A 265 14.65 4.32 5.02
N GLN A 266 14.12 3.96 3.85
CA GLN A 266 12.87 3.21 3.75
C GLN A 266 12.92 2.30 2.52
N SER A 267 12.51 1.04 2.64
CA SER A 267 12.33 0.13 1.49
C SER A 267 13.55 0.00 0.55
N GLY A 268 14.78 0.07 1.07
CA GLY A 268 16.01 0.00 0.26
C GLY A 268 16.37 1.30 -0.49
N MET A 269 15.74 2.42 -0.13
CA MET A 269 16.12 3.76 -0.58
C MET A 269 16.62 4.60 0.59
N VAL A 270 17.47 5.57 0.27
CA VAL A 270 17.83 6.68 1.15
C VAL A 270 17.15 7.93 0.60
N TYR A 271 16.53 8.72 1.46
CA TYR A 271 15.88 9.95 1.04
C TYR A 271 16.00 11.06 2.09
N GLN A 272 15.79 12.29 1.63
CA GLN A 272 15.76 13.47 2.47
C GLN A 272 14.71 14.43 1.93
N LYS A 273 13.71 14.71 2.76
CA LYS A 273 12.65 15.67 2.43
C LYS A 273 13.19 17.08 2.60
N LEU A 274 13.14 17.89 1.56
CA LEU A 274 13.49 19.29 1.60
C LEU A 274 12.26 20.14 1.93
N SER A 275 12.48 21.33 2.48
CA SER A 275 11.46 22.36 2.63
C SER A 275 11.99 23.62 1.95
N GLY A 276 11.24 24.16 0.99
CA GLY A 276 11.58 25.45 0.41
C GLY A 276 10.97 26.62 1.17
N ARG A 277 11.03 27.82 0.59
CA ARG A 277 10.52 29.05 1.21
C ARG A 277 9.00 29.05 1.36
N THR A 278 8.32 28.29 0.51
CA THR A 278 6.88 28.07 0.56
C THR A 278 6.58 26.57 0.68
N ASP A 279 5.39 26.22 1.17
CA ASP A 279 4.88 24.83 1.11
C ASP A 279 4.82 24.29 -0.33
N ASP A 280 4.87 25.21 -1.31
CA ASP A 280 4.88 24.91 -2.74
C ASP A 280 6.26 24.54 -3.31
N ASP A 281 7.35 24.69 -2.54
CA ASP A 281 8.73 24.43 -2.95
C ASP A 281 9.30 23.11 -2.41
N LEU A 282 8.45 22.22 -1.93
CA LEU A 282 8.88 20.97 -1.30
C LEU A 282 9.52 20.02 -2.32
N ALA A 283 10.79 19.65 -2.13
CA ALA A 283 11.52 18.71 -2.99
C ALA A 283 11.92 17.44 -2.22
N LEU A 284 12.23 16.36 -2.94
CA LEU A 284 12.74 15.12 -2.36
C LEU A 284 14.07 14.75 -2.99
N LEU A 285 15.11 14.60 -2.18
CA LEU A 285 16.36 13.95 -2.58
C LEU A 285 16.21 12.45 -2.33
N LEU A 286 16.57 11.61 -3.30
CA LEU A 286 16.45 10.17 -3.16
C LEU A 286 17.51 9.39 -3.94
N ALA A 287 17.92 8.25 -3.40
CA ALA A 287 18.89 7.34 -4.01
C ALA A 287 18.66 5.89 -3.56
N PRO A 288 19.05 4.88 -4.34
CA PRO A 288 18.96 3.48 -3.93
C PRO A 288 20.13 3.08 -3.02
N THR A 289 19.92 2.15 -2.10
CA THR A 289 21.01 1.49 -1.34
C THR A 289 21.50 0.22 -2.06
N PRO A 290 22.81 -0.10 -2.09
CA PRO A 290 23.95 0.61 -1.48
C PRO A 290 24.41 1.85 -2.28
N PRO A 291 25.25 2.74 -1.69
CA PRO A 291 25.75 3.94 -2.35
C PRO A 291 26.56 3.61 -3.60
N GLY A 292 26.00 3.97 -4.76
CA GLY A 292 26.64 3.82 -6.06
C GLY A 292 25.92 4.55 -7.19
N ARG A 293 24.99 5.46 -6.87
CA ARG A 293 24.17 6.18 -7.85
C ARG A 293 24.01 7.65 -7.47
N ASP A 294 23.83 8.47 -8.51
CA ASP A 294 23.48 9.87 -8.41
C ASP A 294 22.23 10.04 -7.53
N VAL A 295 22.25 11.07 -6.68
CA VAL A 295 21.07 11.48 -5.93
C VAL A 295 20.08 12.12 -6.90
N ILE A 296 18.89 11.53 -6.99
CA ILE A 296 17.81 12.03 -7.81
C ILE A 296 17.08 13.12 -7.01
N VAL A 297 16.86 14.25 -7.67
CA VAL A 297 16.08 15.35 -7.13
C VAL A 297 14.67 15.30 -7.71
N LEU A 298 13.64 15.07 -6.90
CA LEU A 298 12.26 15.27 -7.32
C LEU A 298 11.80 16.67 -6.95
N ASN A 299 11.15 17.35 -7.89
CA ASN A 299 10.39 18.56 -7.58
C ASN A 299 9.11 18.20 -6.80
N ARG A 300 8.38 19.22 -6.33
CA ARG A 300 7.13 19.02 -5.58
C ARG A 300 6.12 18.14 -6.29
N LEU A 301 5.84 18.43 -7.56
CA LEU A 301 4.81 17.71 -8.28
C LEU A 301 5.21 16.24 -8.51
N GLU A 302 6.48 15.97 -8.77
CA GLU A 302 7.04 14.62 -8.88
C GLU A 302 6.98 13.89 -7.53
N TYR A 303 7.28 14.58 -6.42
CA TYR A 303 7.19 14.01 -5.08
C TYR A 303 5.74 13.71 -4.67
N GLU A 304 4.81 14.62 -4.94
CA GLU A 304 3.39 14.38 -4.68
C GLU A 304 2.85 13.25 -5.56
N ARG A 305 3.37 13.10 -6.79
CA ARG A 305 3.06 11.92 -7.60
C ARG A 305 3.65 10.65 -7.04
N LEU A 306 4.88 10.66 -6.56
CA LEU A 306 5.48 9.52 -5.89
C LEU A 306 4.61 9.05 -4.72
N LYS A 307 4.12 9.98 -3.88
CA LYS A 307 3.17 9.67 -2.79
C LYS A 307 1.83 9.10 -3.27
N LEU A 308 1.20 9.73 -4.26
CA LEU A 308 -0.14 9.36 -4.74
C LEU A 308 -0.14 8.12 -5.64
N SER A 309 0.99 7.82 -6.28
CA SER A 309 1.13 6.67 -7.19
C SER A 309 1.06 5.32 -6.49
N THR A 310 1.15 5.34 -5.15
CA THR A 310 0.91 4.16 -4.34
C THR A 310 -0.49 4.23 -3.80
N TRP A 311 -1.32 3.37 -4.39
CA TRP A 311 -2.74 3.22 -4.10
C TRP A 311 -3.04 3.04 -2.59
N ASP A 312 -2.05 2.58 -1.81
CA ASP A 312 -2.04 2.61 -0.35
C ASP A 312 -0.86 3.48 0.14
N ASN A 313 -1.19 4.53 0.89
CA ASN A 313 -0.33 5.65 1.31
C ASN A 313 0.90 5.30 2.21
N ASP A 314 1.25 4.02 2.38
CA ASP A 314 2.25 3.60 3.37
C ASP A 314 3.63 3.28 2.77
N ASN A 315 3.74 3.08 1.45
CA ASN A 315 5.03 2.78 0.82
C ASN A 315 5.09 3.25 -0.64
N PRO A 316 5.51 4.50 -0.93
CA PRO A 316 5.58 5.11 -2.27
C PRO A 316 6.36 4.30 -3.33
N MET A 317 7.09 3.27 -2.91
CA MET A 317 7.99 2.47 -3.74
C MET A 317 7.41 1.11 -4.16
N GLN A 318 6.26 0.72 -3.62
CA GLN A 318 5.69 -0.62 -3.88
C GLN A 318 5.35 -0.85 -5.35
N ASP A 319 4.97 0.22 -6.07
CA ASP A 319 4.61 0.15 -7.48
C ASP A 319 5.76 0.61 -8.38
N LEU A 320 6.37 1.76 -8.10
CA LEU A 320 7.48 2.31 -8.90
C LEU A 320 8.80 1.53 -8.75
N GLY A 321 9.05 0.89 -7.60
CA GLY A 321 10.35 0.26 -7.32
C GLY A 321 11.47 1.29 -7.07
N LEU A 322 12.71 0.82 -6.86
CA LEU A 322 13.84 1.69 -6.50
C LEU A 322 14.15 2.73 -7.58
N PRO A 323 14.59 3.95 -7.22
CA PRO A 323 15.04 4.92 -8.20
C PRO A 323 16.24 4.41 -9.00
N ILE A 324 16.22 4.68 -10.30
CA ILE A 324 17.32 4.38 -11.22
C ILE A 324 18.09 5.66 -11.53
N ARG A 325 17.44 6.63 -12.18
CA ARG A 325 18.05 7.88 -12.64
C ARG A 325 17.01 8.91 -13.06
N ARG A 326 17.41 10.19 -13.09
CA ARG A 326 16.72 11.23 -13.85
C ARG A 326 17.28 11.27 -15.27
N LEU A 327 16.41 11.31 -16.28
CA LEU A 327 16.86 11.58 -17.65
C LEU A 327 17.15 13.08 -17.81
N PRO A 328 18.17 13.47 -18.62
CA PRO A 328 18.41 14.87 -18.92
C PRO A 328 17.15 15.55 -19.43
N ASP A 329 16.91 16.79 -19.00
CA ASP A 329 15.77 17.58 -19.47
C ASP A 329 15.83 17.68 -21.00
N ARG A 330 14.75 17.28 -21.66
CA ARG A 330 14.69 17.19 -23.11
C ARG A 330 14.36 18.54 -23.74
N LYS A 331 14.65 18.70 -25.04
CA LYS A 331 14.34 19.93 -25.79
C LYS A 331 12.85 20.27 -25.81
N ASP A 332 11.99 19.25 -25.70
CA ASP A 332 10.53 19.38 -25.62
C ASP A 332 10.02 19.63 -24.18
N GLN A 333 10.92 19.97 -23.24
CA GLN A 333 10.66 20.23 -21.82
C GLN A 333 10.11 19.03 -21.03
N VAL A 334 10.12 17.85 -21.64
CA VAL A 334 9.73 16.62 -20.94
C VAL A 334 10.81 16.27 -19.91
N ARG A 335 10.37 16.06 -18.67
CA ARG A 335 11.19 15.60 -17.57
C ARG A 335 10.76 14.20 -17.18
N MET A 336 11.72 13.33 -16.92
CA MET A 336 11.44 11.93 -16.65
C MET A 336 12.35 11.40 -15.58
N VAL A 337 11.76 10.72 -14.60
CA VAL A 337 12.49 10.02 -13.55
C VAL A 337 12.16 8.54 -13.65
N GLN A 338 13.22 7.74 -13.81
CA GLN A 338 13.10 6.31 -13.96
C GLN A 338 13.26 5.59 -12.65
N PHE A 339 12.37 4.63 -12.41
CA PHE A 339 12.40 3.69 -11.30
C PHE A 339 12.41 2.26 -11.82
N ALA A 340 12.74 1.30 -10.95
CA ALA A 340 12.93 -0.10 -11.33
C ALA A 340 11.70 -0.78 -11.94
N ARG A 341 10.50 -0.25 -11.69
CA ARG A 341 9.21 -0.81 -12.13
C ARG A 341 8.23 0.26 -12.60
N GLY A 342 8.70 1.48 -12.79
CA GLY A 342 7.83 2.60 -13.13
C GLY A 342 8.61 3.84 -13.52
N ASP A 343 7.95 4.73 -14.24
CA ASP A 343 8.50 6.03 -14.60
C ASP A 343 7.53 7.13 -14.18
N ILE A 344 8.06 8.25 -13.68
CA ILE A 344 7.33 9.51 -13.50
C ILE A 344 7.69 10.41 -14.68
N VAL A 345 6.69 10.85 -15.44
CA VAL A 345 6.86 11.65 -16.65
C VAL A 345 6.10 12.97 -16.52
N GLN A 346 6.81 14.08 -16.58
CA GLN A 346 6.25 15.43 -16.58
C GLN A 346 6.40 16.03 -17.98
N LEU A 347 5.29 16.42 -18.62
CA LEU A 347 5.31 16.84 -20.02
C LEU A 347 5.85 18.26 -20.22
N THR A 348 5.55 19.15 -19.28
CA THR A 348 5.99 20.55 -19.28
C THR A 348 6.33 20.96 -17.85
N GLN A 349 7.24 21.90 -17.66
CA GLN A 349 7.53 22.46 -16.35
C GLN A 349 6.28 23.11 -15.76
N GLY A 350 5.89 22.69 -14.55
CA GLY A 350 4.69 23.17 -13.85
C GLY A 350 3.44 22.32 -14.10
N ASP A 351 3.44 21.45 -15.12
CA ASP A 351 2.34 20.52 -15.34
C ASP A 351 2.42 19.35 -14.36
N ARG A 352 1.27 18.73 -14.13
CA ARG A 352 1.16 17.48 -13.38
C ARG A 352 2.01 16.37 -14.06
N PRO A 353 2.87 15.66 -13.32
CA PRO A 353 3.49 14.44 -13.80
C PRO A 353 2.50 13.27 -13.82
N PHE A 354 2.74 12.32 -14.72
CA PHE A 354 2.00 11.07 -14.86
C PHE A 354 2.90 9.89 -14.51
N VAL A 355 2.30 8.83 -13.99
CA VAL A 355 3.04 7.62 -13.61
C VAL A 355 2.69 6.46 -14.54
N VAL A 356 3.72 5.81 -15.08
CA VAL A 356 3.59 4.60 -15.93
C VAL A 356 4.27 3.45 -15.20
N THR A 357 3.57 2.34 -14.92
CA THR A 357 4.12 1.23 -14.10
C THR A 357 3.79 -0.17 -14.64
N GLY A 358 4.60 -1.15 -14.23
CA GLY A 358 4.34 -2.58 -14.46
C GLY A 358 4.12 -2.90 -15.95
N ALA A 359 3.09 -3.70 -16.25
CA ALA A 359 2.80 -4.12 -17.63
C ALA A 359 2.52 -2.95 -18.60
N PHE A 360 2.11 -1.79 -18.10
CA PHE A 360 1.96 -0.59 -18.94
C PHE A 360 3.31 0.01 -19.30
N LEU A 361 4.24 0.05 -18.33
CA LEU A 361 5.62 0.49 -18.57
C LEU A 361 6.31 -0.44 -19.56
N ASP A 362 6.28 -1.75 -19.29
CA ASP A 362 6.95 -2.76 -20.14
C ASP A 362 6.45 -2.66 -21.59
N PHE A 363 5.13 -2.53 -21.75
CA PHE A 363 4.51 -2.39 -23.06
C PHE A 363 4.84 -1.04 -23.70
N TRP A 364 4.78 0.07 -22.96
CA TRP A 364 5.12 1.40 -23.48
C TRP A 364 6.58 1.47 -23.97
N VAL A 365 7.53 0.96 -23.16
CA VAL A 365 8.95 0.90 -23.50
C VAL A 365 9.19 0.01 -24.73
N ALA A 366 8.52 -1.15 -24.81
CA ALA A 366 8.59 -2.02 -25.99
C ALA A 366 8.11 -1.34 -27.28
N HIS A 367 7.30 -0.29 -27.18
CA HIS A 367 6.80 0.51 -28.30
C HIS A 367 7.53 1.87 -28.44
N GLY A 368 8.77 1.95 -27.94
CA GLY A 368 9.64 3.12 -28.07
C GLY A 368 9.55 4.13 -26.93
N GLY A 369 8.71 3.87 -25.92
CA GLY A 369 8.58 4.72 -24.73
C GLY A 369 8.23 6.16 -25.08
N ILE A 370 8.94 7.11 -24.45
CA ILE A 370 8.70 8.55 -24.63
C ILE A 370 8.94 9.03 -26.07
N ASP A 371 9.83 8.35 -26.80
CA ASP A 371 10.19 8.65 -28.19
C ASP A 371 9.39 7.82 -29.20
N GLY A 372 8.53 6.92 -28.72
CA GLY A 372 7.74 6.04 -29.56
C GLY A 372 6.66 6.80 -30.33
N THR A 373 6.64 6.67 -31.66
CA THR A 373 5.63 7.30 -32.51
C THR A 373 4.23 6.69 -32.37
N GLN A 374 4.14 5.47 -31.82
CA GLN A 374 2.87 4.76 -31.69
C GLN A 374 2.02 5.22 -30.51
N LEU A 375 2.64 5.43 -29.35
CA LEU A 375 1.95 5.85 -28.13
C LEU A 375 2.31 7.29 -27.75
N GLY A 376 3.57 7.67 -27.88
CA GLY A 376 4.10 8.94 -27.40
C GLY A 376 4.09 9.03 -25.88
N ARG A 377 3.96 10.26 -25.37
CA ARG A 377 4.00 10.56 -23.93
C ARG A 377 2.68 10.25 -23.21
N PRO A 378 2.70 9.83 -21.94
CA PRO A 378 1.48 9.63 -21.15
C PRO A 378 0.74 10.96 -20.95
N ILE A 379 -0.58 10.95 -21.08
CA ILE A 379 -1.45 12.12 -20.85
C ILE A 379 -2.47 11.88 -19.74
N SER A 380 -2.44 10.68 -19.17
CA SER A 380 -2.98 10.36 -17.86
C SER A 380 -2.43 9.24 -16.96
N ASP A 381 -2.86 9.23 -15.70
CA ASP A 381 -2.56 8.09 -14.83
C ASP A 381 -3.40 6.88 -15.24
N ARG A 382 -2.98 5.68 -14.82
CA ARG A 382 -3.76 4.45 -15.03
C ARG A 382 -5.13 4.55 -14.34
N TYR A 383 -6.19 4.17 -15.04
CA TYR A 383 -7.56 4.16 -14.54
C TYR A 383 -8.29 2.88 -14.96
N GLU A 384 -9.35 2.54 -14.23
CA GLU A 384 -10.20 1.40 -14.53
C GLU A 384 -11.35 1.83 -15.45
N ARG A 385 -11.52 1.13 -16.58
CA ARG A 385 -12.61 1.38 -17.53
C ARG A 385 -13.60 0.21 -17.49
N PRO A 386 -14.85 0.43 -17.04
CA PRO A 386 -15.86 -0.63 -16.95
C PRO A 386 -16.04 -1.37 -18.27
N GLY A 387 -16.13 -2.71 -18.21
CA GLY A 387 -16.29 -3.57 -19.38
C GLY A 387 -15.06 -3.67 -20.29
N ILE A 388 -13.99 -2.94 -20.01
CA ILE A 388 -12.79 -2.89 -20.87
C ILE A 388 -11.57 -3.37 -20.10
N GLY A 389 -11.30 -2.86 -18.91
CA GLY A 389 -10.11 -3.19 -18.15
C GLY A 389 -9.35 -1.97 -17.65
N SER A 390 -8.16 -2.22 -17.12
CA SER A 390 -7.24 -1.17 -16.72
C SER A 390 -6.72 -0.47 -17.98
N THR A 391 -6.71 0.86 -18.00
CA THR A 391 -6.42 1.69 -19.18
C THR A 391 -5.48 2.82 -18.79
N GLN A 392 -4.60 3.21 -19.72
CA GLN A 392 -3.80 4.42 -19.61
C GLN A 392 -3.72 5.08 -20.99
N ASP A 393 -4.05 6.37 -21.04
CA ASP A 393 -4.01 7.18 -22.25
C ASP A 393 -2.64 7.82 -22.45
N PHE A 394 -2.17 7.77 -23.70
CA PHE A 394 -0.97 8.40 -24.22
C PHE A 394 -1.34 9.36 -25.36
N LEU A 395 -0.38 10.15 -25.84
CA LEU A 395 -0.60 11.18 -26.86
C LEU A 395 -1.20 10.64 -28.17
N HIS A 396 -0.80 9.44 -28.60
CA HIS A 396 -1.18 8.88 -29.90
C HIS A 396 -2.04 7.62 -29.81
N GLY A 397 -2.30 7.12 -28.61
CA GLY A 397 -3.16 5.97 -28.38
C GLY A 397 -3.33 5.69 -26.90
N ARG A 398 -3.82 4.49 -26.59
CA ARG A 398 -3.93 4.00 -25.22
C ARG A 398 -3.44 2.58 -25.10
N ILE A 399 -3.01 2.24 -23.90
CA ILE A 399 -2.77 0.86 -23.49
C ILE A 399 -4.01 0.40 -22.73
N VAL A 400 -4.49 -0.80 -23.05
CA VAL A 400 -5.58 -1.46 -22.33
C VAL A 400 -5.14 -2.84 -21.90
N THR A 401 -5.38 -3.16 -20.64
CA THR A 401 -5.20 -4.50 -20.06
C THR A 401 -6.58 -5.04 -19.66
N PRO A 402 -7.16 -5.98 -20.43
CA PRO A 402 -8.51 -6.48 -20.19
C PRO A 402 -8.67 -7.16 -18.83
N TYR A 403 -9.90 -7.17 -18.30
CA TYR A 403 -10.25 -7.95 -17.11
C TYR A 403 -10.27 -9.46 -17.35
N GLU A 404 -10.06 -9.94 -18.58
CA GLU A 404 -10.19 -11.36 -18.92
C GLU A 404 -9.21 -12.24 -18.15
N VAL A 405 -9.78 -13.29 -17.56
CA VAL A 405 -9.10 -14.24 -16.69
C VAL A 405 -8.11 -15.08 -17.51
N GLY A 406 -6.82 -14.76 -17.40
CA GLY A 406 -5.74 -15.68 -17.81
C GLY A 406 -4.78 -15.19 -18.89
N MET A 407 -4.99 -14.02 -19.50
CA MET A 407 -4.04 -13.45 -20.46
C MET A 407 -3.92 -11.94 -20.33
N THR A 408 -2.84 -11.47 -19.71
CA THR A 408 -2.49 -10.04 -19.64
C THR A 408 -1.90 -9.58 -20.97
N VAL A 409 -2.69 -9.54 -22.04
CA VAL A 409 -2.22 -8.97 -23.32
C VAL A 409 -2.58 -7.49 -23.32
N SER A 410 -1.62 -6.65 -22.95
CA SER A 410 -1.67 -5.21 -23.23
C SER A 410 -1.80 -5.01 -24.75
N LYS A 411 -2.75 -4.19 -25.20
CA LYS A 411 -2.90 -3.84 -26.63
C LYS A 411 -2.80 -2.34 -26.81
N VAL A 412 -2.10 -1.91 -27.88
CA VAL A 412 -2.23 -0.54 -28.39
C VAL A 412 -3.60 -0.43 -29.04
N VAL A 413 -4.42 0.49 -28.54
CA VAL A 413 -5.59 0.95 -29.28
C VAL A 413 -5.26 2.35 -29.80
N PRO A 414 -4.94 2.50 -31.11
CA PRO A 414 -4.79 3.82 -31.70
C PRO A 414 -6.10 4.56 -31.54
N TYR A 415 -6.05 5.88 -31.31
CA TYR A 415 -7.27 6.67 -31.43
C TYR A 415 -7.75 6.59 -32.87
N SER A 416 -8.95 6.03 -33.09
CA SER A 416 -9.55 6.04 -34.42
C SER A 416 -9.77 7.49 -34.88
N ALA A 417 -9.96 7.73 -36.18
CA ALA A 417 -10.35 9.06 -36.66
C ALA A 417 -11.63 9.58 -35.99
N LYS A 418 -12.51 8.68 -35.50
CA LYS A 418 -13.69 9.00 -34.70
C LYS A 418 -13.36 9.29 -33.22
N ASP A 419 -12.32 8.69 -32.66
CA ASP A 419 -11.83 9.00 -31.30
C ASP A 419 -10.95 10.26 -31.25
N ARG A 420 -10.38 10.66 -32.41
CA ARG A 420 -9.67 11.95 -32.60
C ARG A 420 -10.62 13.11 -32.82
N LYS A 421 -11.88 12.85 -33.15
CA LYS A 421 -12.92 13.88 -33.08
C LYS A 421 -13.05 14.25 -31.62
N LEU A 422 -12.57 15.45 -31.32
CA LEU A 422 -13.02 16.23 -30.18
C LEU A 422 -14.54 16.07 -30.07
N PRO A 423 -15.11 15.98 -28.85
CA PRO A 423 -16.55 15.78 -28.65
C PRO A 423 -17.34 16.62 -29.67
N ASP A 424 -18.14 15.94 -30.52
CA ASP A 424 -18.91 16.60 -31.57
C ASP A 424 -19.96 17.57 -30.96
N ASP A 425 -20.20 17.45 -29.65
CA ASP A 425 -21.12 18.30 -28.89
C ASP A 425 -20.60 18.54 -27.44
N ILE A 426 -20.44 19.82 -27.07
CA ILE A 426 -20.23 20.25 -25.67
C ILE A 426 -21.59 20.66 -25.13
N VAL A 427 -22.35 19.71 -24.56
CA VAL A 427 -23.64 20.03 -23.94
C VAL A 427 -23.39 20.42 -22.46
N GLY A 428 -22.91 21.64 -22.25
CA GLY A 428 -22.53 22.15 -20.93
C GLY A 428 -21.21 21.55 -20.42
N ASN A 429 -21.21 21.00 -19.20
CA ASN A 429 -20.02 20.36 -18.58
C ASN A 429 -19.81 18.90 -18.97
N ILE A 430 -20.69 18.34 -19.79
CA ILE A 430 -20.63 16.93 -20.18
C ILE A 430 -20.10 16.83 -21.61
N LEU A 431 -18.93 16.22 -21.75
CA LEU A 431 -18.31 15.93 -23.03
C LEU A 431 -18.72 14.54 -23.49
N VAL A 432 -19.49 14.48 -24.58
CA VAL A 432 -19.92 13.21 -25.18
C VAL A 432 -19.03 12.94 -26.38
N THR A 433 -18.25 11.86 -26.30
CA THR A 433 -17.44 11.40 -27.41
C THR A 433 -18.25 10.53 -28.37
N PRO A 434 -17.88 10.43 -29.66
CA PRO A 434 -18.59 9.59 -30.65
C PRO A 434 -18.63 8.10 -30.30
N ALA A 435 -17.78 7.63 -29.38
CA ALA A 435 -17.76 6.26 -28.85
C ALA A 435 -18.65 6.08 -27.62
N ASP A 436 -19.66 6.93 -27.45
CA ASP A 436 -20.67 6.92 -26.38
C ASP A 436 -20.10 7.01 -24.95
N ASN A 437 -18.87 7.52 -24.82
CA ASN A 437 -18.31 7.87 -23.52
C ASN A 437 -18.68 9.30 -23.19
N ALA A 438 -19.24 9.52 -22.01
CA ALA A 438 -19.55 10.84 -21.49
C ALA A 438 -18.68 11.16 -20.28
N PHE A 439 -18.14 12.39 -20.23
CA PHE A 439 -17.33 12.87 -19.13
C PHE A 439 -17.95 14.13 -18.55
N LEU A 440 -18.11 14.22 -17.23
CA LEU A 440 -18.39 15.48 -16.55
C LEU A 440 -17.06 16.18 -16.25
N ILE A 441 -16.89 17.40 -16.73
CA ILE A 441 -15.82 18.29 -16.27
C ILE A 441 -16.34 19.10 -15.09
N THR A 442 -15.72 18.92 -13.93
CA THR A 442 -16.04 19.68 -12.71
C THR A 442 -15.18 20.95 -12.60
N PRO A 443 -15.58 21.96 -11.80
CA PRO A 443 -14.85 23.22 -11.61
C PRO A 443 -13.39 23.08 -11.19
N ASP A 444 -13.04 21.99 -10.52
CA ASP A 444 -11.67 21.60 -10.17
C ASP A 444 -10.89 21.00 -11.36
N ARG A 445 -11.42 21.12 -12.59
CA ARG A 445 -10.83 20.66 -13.86
C ARG A 445 -10.54 19.15 -13.86
N LYS A 446 -11.41 18.36 -13.24
CA LYS A 446 -11.37 16.90 -13.34
C LYS A 446 -12.38 16.41 -14.37
N ARG A 447 -12.01 15.41 -15.17
CA ARG A 447 -12.92 14.68 -16.05
C ARG A 447 -13.42 13.43 -15.32
N HIS A 448 -14.68 13.41 -14.97
CA HIS A 448 -15.33 12.28 -14.31
C HIS A 448 -16.09 11.44 -15.32
N TRP A 449 -15.89 10.12 -15.31
CA TRP A 449 -16.59 9.21 -16.23
C TRP A 449 -18.06 9.08 -15.88
N ILE A 450 -18.94 9.13 -16.86
CA ILE A 450 -20.37 8.78 -16.74
C ILE A 450 -20.53 7.43 -17.41
N GLN A 451 -20.95 6.42 -16.65
CA GLN A 451 -20.86 5.02 -17.06
C GLN A 451 -21.99 4.65 -18.03
N HIS A 452 -23.18 5.22 -17.85
CA HIS A 452 -24.36 4.89 -18.64
C HIS A 452 -25.04 6.13 -19.26
N GLY A 453 -25.77 5.92 -20.36
CA GLY A 453 -26.45 7.00 -21.10
C GLY A 453 -27.58 7.67 -20.29
N ASP A 454 -28.27 6.90 -19.45
CA ASP A 454 -29.32 7.33 -18.52
C ASP A 454 -28.77 8.16 -17.34
N GLU A 455 -27.56 7.85 -16.86
CA GLU A 455 -26.86 8.63 -15.85
C GLU A 455 -26.52 10.05 -16.35
N ARG A 456 -26.41 10.28 -17.66
CA ARG A 456 -26.09 11.60 -18.22
C ARG A 456 -27.14 12.64 -17.86
N THR A 457 -28.41 12.29 -17.98
CA THR A 457 -29.53 13.21 -17.68
C THR A 457 -29.51 13.60 -16.20
N CYS A 458 -29.27 12.62 -15.33
CA CYS A 458 -29.21 12.82 -13.89
C CYS A 458 -27.96 13.61 -13.46
N VAL A 459 -26.77 13.30 -14.00
CA VAL A 459 -25.53 14.06 -13.78
C VAL A 459 -25.70 15.50 -14.29
N LYS A 460 -26.35 15.71 -15.43
CA LYS A 460 -26.66 17.05 -15.96
C LYS A 460 -27.56 17.84 -15.01
N GLN A 461 -28.60 17.22 -14.47
CA GLN A 461 -29.52 17.84 -13.51
C GLN A 461 -28.83 18.15 -12.17
N ARG A 462 -27.97 17.26 -11.69
CA ARG A 462 -27.33 17.37 -10.37
C ARG A 462 -26.15 18.35 -10.35
N TYR A 463 -25.36 18.40 -11.42
CA TYR A 463 -24.10 19.16 -11.43
C TYR A 463 -24.18 20.48 -12.19
N GLY A 464 -25.29 20.76 -12.88
CA GLY A 464 -25.67 22.10 -13.34
C GLY A 464 -24.73 22.76 -14.35
N ALA A 465 -25.25 23.77 -15.05
CA ALA A 465 -24.64 24.42 -16.21
C ALA A 465 -23.52 25.43 -15.87
N GLN A 466 -22.61 25.13 -14.95
CA GLN A 466 -21.41 25.97 -14.79
C GLN A 466 -20.43 25.67 -15.93
N VAL A 467 -20.68 26.25 -17.11
CA VAL A 467 -19.88 26.01 -18.31
C VAL A 467 -18.41 26.36 -18.03
N ILE A 468 -17.58 25.34 -17.91
CA ILE A 468 -16.13 25.52 -17.91
C ILE A 468 -15.68 25.33 -19.34
N GLN A 469 -15.20 26.40 -19.97
CA GLN A 469 -14.54 26.28 -21.25
C GLN A 469 -13.17 25.62 -21.06
N VAL A 470 -13.09 24.33 -21.38
CA VAL A 470 -11.82 23.61 -21.52
C VAL A 470 -11.58 23.41 -23.01
N PRO A 471 -10.46 23.90 -23.57
CA PRO A 471 -10.08 23.59 -24.94
C PRO A 471 -10.12 22.08 -25.12
N ALA A 472 -10.74 21.60 -26.20
CA ALA A 472 -11.02 20.18 -26.34
C ALA A 472 -9.74 19.31 -26.36
N VAL A 473 -8.59 19.88 -26.74
CA VAL A 473 -7.26 19.27 -26.64
C VAL A 473 -6.80 19.08 -25.18
N ALA A 474 -7.18 19.99 -24.28
CA ALA A 474 -6.84 19.95 -22.86
C ALA A 474 -7.73 18.98 -22.06
N VAL A 475 -8.87 18.56 -22.61
CA VAL A 475 -9.78 17.59 -21.96
C VAL A 475 -9.06 16.30 -21.63
N ASN A 476 -8.28 15.76 -22.56
CA ASN A 476 -7.57 14.50 -22.34
C ASN A 476 -6.40 14.63 -21.35
N GLN A 477 -6.03 15.85 -20.98
CA GLN A 477 -5.01 16.16 -19.98
C GLN A 477 -5.61 16.43 -18.59
N LEU A 478 -6.95 16.51 -18.49
CA LEU A 478 -7.63 16.70 -17.22
C LEU A 478 -7.49 15.45 -16.34
N GLU A 479 -7.37 15.69 -15.04
CA GLU A 479 -7.36 14.62 -14.04
C GLU A 479 -8.61 13.76 -14.19
N VAL A 480 -8.42 12.44 -14.31
CA VAL A 480 -9.53 11.49 -14.33
C VAL A 480 -10.08 11.41 -12.91
N GLY A 481 -11.27 11.95 -12.72
CA GLY A 481 -12.02 11.82 -11.48
C GLY A 481 -12.71 10.46 -11.37
N ARG A 482 -13.49 10.27 -10.31
CA ARG A 482 -14.28 9.06 -10.10
C ARG A 482 -15.32 8.81 -11.21
N VAL A 483 -15.79 7.57 -11.29
CA VAL A 483 -17.03 7.24 -12.01
C VAL A 483 -18.20 7.91 -11.30
N MET A 484 -18.95 8.72 -12.03
CA MET A 484 -20.19 9.34 -11.58
C MET A 484 -21.30 8.34 -11.80
N LYS A 485 -21.90 7.90 -10.70
CA LYS A 485 -23.11 7.10 -10.71
C LYS A 485 -24.24 7.93 -10.15
N CYS A 486 -25.42 7.78 -10.72
CA CYS A 486 -26.62 8.20 -10.02
C CYS A 486 -27.06 7.07 -9.10
N GLN A 487 -26.90 7.31 -7.79
CA GLN A 487 -27.56 6.51 -6.76
C GLN A 487 -28.99 6.98 -6.60
#